data_AF-A0A2E9HZ15-F1
#
_entry.id   AF-A0A2E9HZ15-F1
#
_cell.length_a   1.000
_cell.length_b   1.000
_cell.length_c   1.000
_cell.angle_alpha   90.00
_cell.angle_beta   90.00
_cell.angle_gamma   90.00
#
_symmetry.space_group_name_H-M   'P 1'
#
loop_
_entity.id
_entity.type
_entity.pdbx_description
1 polymer ?
#
loop_
_entity_poly.entity_id
_entity_poly.type
_entity_poly.pdbx_seq_one_letter_code
_entity_poly.pdbx_strand_id
1 'polypeptide(L)'
;MVSDRIFGAVVTLLALAYIASATQIQTSFLADPVGPRVFPYIVGGVAAFCGLIVVLRPDEDPEWPVLRTMGALLVAVVVLVGYAYALKPLGFLLPTAITAGILSYQISPRPAAAALAGVGLSVGLFIIFKFALGLGLVALPAALHG
;
A
#
# COMPACT_ATOMS: atom_id res chain seq x y z
N MET A 1 0.49 -4.67 -25.06
CA MET A 1 0.45 -3.43 -25.87
C MET A 1 -0.86 -2.62 -25.82
N VAL A 2 -1.99 -3.05 -26.41
CA VAL A 2 -3.23 -2.22 -26.43
C VAL A 2 -3.85 -2.08 -25.04
N SER A 3 -3.84 -3.17 -24.27
CA SER A 3 -4.29 -3.18 -22.86
C SER A 3 -3.55 -2.12 -22.04
N ASP A 4 -2.22 -2.07 -22.14
CA ASP A 4 -1.38 -1.11 -21.42
C ASP A 4 -1.69 0.33 -21.81
N ARG A 5 -1.91 0.61 -23.09
CA ARG A 5 -2.30 1.95 -23.54
C ARG A 5 -3.64 2.37 -22.98
N ILE A 6 -4.62 1.46 -22.95
CA ILE A 6 -5.93 1.73 -22.34
C ILE A 6 -5.76 1.96 -20.84
N PHE A 7 -5.02 1.10 -20.14
CA PHE A 7 -4.75 1.22 -18.72
C PHE A 7 -4.06 2.55 -18.39
N GLY A 8 -2.96 2.87 -19.08
CA GLY A 8 -2.23 4.13 -18.92
C GLY A 8 -3.12 5.34 -19.19
N ALA A 9 -3.94 5.32 -20.24
CA ALA A 9 -4.86 6.41 -20.55
C ALA A 9 -5.92 6.60 -19.46
N VAL A 10 -6.50 5.51 -18.97
CA VAL A 10 -7.46 5.53 -17.85
C VAL A 10 -6.80 6.07 -16.58
N VAL A 11 -5.60 5.60 -16.23
CA VAL A 11 -4.84 6.07 -15.06
C VAL A 11 -4.54 7.56 -15.18
N THR A 12 -4.09 8.04 -16.34
CA THR A 12 -3.82 9.46 -16.57
C THR A 12 -5.09 10.30 -16.45
N LEU A 13 -6.20 9.87 -17.06
CA LEU A 13 -7.48 10.57 -16.96
C LEU A 13 -7.99 10.64 -15.51
N LEU A 14 -7.92 9.53 -14.78
CA LEU A 14 -8.31 9.47 -13.36
C LEU A 14 -7.41 10.36 -12.50
N ALA A 15 -6.10 10.38 -12.76
CA ALA A 15 -5.17 11.24 -12.05
C ALA A 15 -5.46 12.73 -12.28
N LEU A 16 -5.79 13.12 -13.52
CA LEU A 16 -6.22 14.50 -13.83
C LEU A 16 -7.55 14.86 -13.16
N ALA A 17 -8.53 13.95 -13.16
CA ALA A 17 -9.79 14.13 -12.45
C ALA A 17 -9.57 14.27 -10.94
N TYR A 18 -8.65 13.48 -10.37
CA TYR A 18 -8.26 13.57 -8.96
C TYR A 18 -7.63 14.93 -8.62
N ILE A 19 -6.69 15.42 -9.44
CA ILE A 19 -6.12 16.77 -9.30
C ILE A 19 -7.21 17.83 -9.40
N ALA A 20 -8.09 17.73 -10.40
CA ALA A 20 -9.19 18.67 -10.58
C ALA A 20 -10.11 18.72 -9.35
N SER A 21 -10.45 17.56 -8.78
CA SER A 21 -11.23 17.48 -7.54
C SER A 21 -10.52 18.15 -6.35
N ALA A 22 -9.19 18.07 -6.28
CA ALA A 22 -8.42 18.69 -5.21
C ALA A 22 -8.43 20.22 -5.27
N THR A 23 -8.63 20.82 -6.46
CA THR A 23 -8.77 22.28 -6.60
C THR A 23 -10.01 22.83 -5.88
N GLN A 24 -11.03 22.00 -5.70
CA GLN A 24 -12.30 22.38 -5.08
C GLN A 24 -12.27 22.30 -3.55
N ILE A 25 -11.18 21.78 -2.95
CA ILE A 25 -11.03 21.67 -1.49
C ILE A 25 -10.96 23.08 -0.89
N GLN A 26 -11.91 23.45 -0.03
CA GLN A 26 -11.86 24.74 0.67
C GLN A 26 -10.73 24.74 1.71
N THR A 27 -9.93 25.81 1.73
CA THR A 27 -8.83 25.99 2.67
C THR A 27 -9.26 26.96 3.77
N SER A 28 -9.06 26.58 5.03
CA SER A 28 -9.31 27.47 6.17
C SER A 28 -8.21 28.51 6.31
N PHE A 29 -8.51 29.67 6.91
CA PHE A 29 -7.55 30.74 7.18
C PHE A 29 -6.46 30.33 8.20
N LEU A 30 -6.70 29.28 8.99
CA LEU A 30 -5.74 28.64 9.90
C LEU A 30 -5.16 27.34 9.32
N ALA A 31 -5.14 27.18 7.99
CA ALA A 31 -4.56 25.99 7.38
C ALA A 31 -3.03 25.99 7.53
N ASP A 32 -2.47 24.79 7.71
CA ASP A 32 -1.02 24.56 7.66
C ASP A 32 -0.39 25.18 6.41
N PRO A 33 0.90 25.60 6.46
CA PRO A 33 1.59 26.27 5.35
C PRO A 33 1.55 25.50 4.03
N VAL A 34 1.51 24.17 4.11
CA VAL A 34 1.43 23.27 2.95
C VAL A 34 0.00 23.06 2.46
N GLY A 35 -1.01 23.22 3.31
CA GLY A 35 -2.42 23.05 2.97
C GLY A 35 -2.84 21.63 2.52
N PRO A 36 -4.15 21.33 2.56
CA PRO A 36 -4.67 19.99 2.24
C PRO A 36 -4.59 19.62 0.74
N ARG A 37 -4.30 20.59 -0.14
CA ARG A 37 -4.29 20.39 -1.60
C ARG A 37 -2.98 19.87 -2.15
N VAL A 38 -1.85 20.13 -1.47
CA VAL A 38 -0.51 19.77 -1.96
C VAL A 38 -0.35 18.26 -2.07
N PHE A 39 -0.87 17.51 -1.10
CA PHE A 39 -0.77 16.06 -1.13
C PHE A 39 -1.50 15.43 -2.36
N PRO A 40 -2.78 15.74 -2.62
CA PRO A 40 -3.45 15.30 -3.84
C PRO A 40 -2.75 15.72 -5.14
N TYR A 41 -2.20 16.94 -5.21
CA TYR A 41 -1.49 17.41 -6.40
C TYR A 41 -0.21 16.62 -6.68
N ILE A 42 0.59 16.33 -5.65
CA ILE A 42 1.81 15.53 -5.81
C ILE A 42 1.46 14.11 -6.26
N VAL A 43 0.53 13.45 -5.55
CA VAL A 43 0.13 12.07 -5.85
C VAL A 43 -0.47 11.98 -7.25
N GLY A 44 -1.39 12.87 -7.59
CA GLY A 44 -2.02 12.94 -8.91
C GLY A 44 -1.00 13.24 -10.01
N GLY A 45 -0.06 14.16 -9.78
CA GLY A 45 0.96 14.52 -10.76
C GLY A 45 1.88 13.34 -11.09
N VAL A 46 2.35 12.63 -10.06
CA VAL A 46 3.16 11.42 -10.24
C VAL A 46 2.37 10.32 -10.95
N ALA A 47 1.11 10.10 -10.56
CA ALA A 47 0.25 9.10 -11.20
C ALA A 47 -0.02 9.43 -12.67
N ALA A 48 -0.29 10.70 -13.01
CA ALA A 48 -0.49 11.15 -14.38
C ALA A 48 0.76 10.94 -15.23
N PHE A 49 1.94 11.26 -14.68
CA PHE A 49 3.23 11.05 -15.34
C PHE A 49 3.51 9.56 -15.59
N CYS A 50 3.34 8.71 -14.58
CA CYS A 50 3.50 7.25 -14.74
C CYS A 50 2.51 6.68 -15.76
N GLY A 51 1.24 7.08 -15.72
CA GLY A 51 0.23 6.65 -16.70
C GLY A 51 0.61 7.05 -18.13
N LEU A 52 1.13 8.27 -18.31
CA LEU A 52 1.59 8.75 -19.61
C LEU A 52 2.77 7.92 -20.14
N ILE A 53 3.72 7.55 -19.27
CA ILE A 53 4.82 6.65 -19.65
C ILE A 53 4.28 5.31 -20.15
N VAL A 54 3.31 4.72 -19.45
CA VAL A 54 2.70 3.43 -19.87
C VAL A 54 2.00 3.55 -21.22
N VAL A 55 1.35 4.69 -21.52
CA VAL A 55 0.75 4.93 -22.84
C VAL A 55 1.81 5.04 -23.94
N LEU A 56 2.87 5.80 -23.67
CA LEU A 56 3.93 6.10 -24.66
C LEU A 56 4.85 4.90 -24.89
N ARG A 57 5.07 4.08 -23.86
CA ARG A 57 5.98 2.94 -23.87
C ARG A 57 5.27 1.70 -23.27
N PRO A 58 4.32 1.09 -24.02
CA PRO A 58 3.66 -0.12 -23.57
C PRO A 58 4.63 -1.30 -23.59
N ASP A 59 4.46 -2.24 -22.66
CA ASP A 59 5.25 -3.45 -22.60
C ASP A 59 4.61 -4.59 -23.42
N GLU A 60 5.31 -5.73 -23.49
CA GLU A 60 4.78 -6.96 -24.08
C GLU A 60 3.54 -7.43 -23.33
N ASP A 61 2.63 -8.12 -24.03
CA ASP A 61 1.39 -8.56 -23.41
C ASP A 61 1.68 -9.50 -22.23
N PRO A 62 1.09 -9.25 -21.05
CA PRO A 62 1.40 -10.03 -19.86
C PRO A 62 0.88 -11.46 -19.99
N GLU A 63 1.74 -12.42 -19.68
CA GLU A 63 1.34 -13.81 -19.54
C GLU A 63 0.49 -13.97 -18.27
N TRP A 64 -0.69 -14.55 -18.43
CA TRP A 64 -1.56 -14.80 -17.28
C TRP A 64 -0.94 -15.83 -16.35
N PRO A 65 -0.94 -15.57 -15.03
CA PRO A 65 -0.39 -16.49 -14.07
C PRO A 65 -1.10 -17.84 -14.10
N VAL A 66 -0.34 -18.93 -13.96
CA VAL A 66 -0.89 -20.27 -13.74
C VAL A 66 -1.83 -20.29 -12.53
N LEU A 67 -2.81 -21.20 -12.53
CA LEU A 67 -3.85 -21.28 -11.49
C LEU A 67 -3.29 -21.33 -10.06
N ARG A 68 -2.13 -21.96 -9.87
CA ARG A 68 -1.41 -21.98 -8.59
C ARG A 68 -1.04 -20.58 -8.10
N THR A 69 -0.53 -19.73 -8.98
CA THR A 69 -0.17 -18.34 -8.67
C THR A 69 -1.41 -17.49 -8.42
N MET A 70 -2.50 -17.73 -9.16
CA MET A 70 -3.80 -17.10 -8.86
C MET A 70 -4.28 -17.44 -7.44
N GLY A 71 -4.14 -18.69 -7.01
CA GLY A 71 -4.45 -19.10 -5.64
C GLY A 71 -3.59 -18.38 -4.59
N ALA A 72 -2.28 -18.25 -4.85
CA ALA A 72 -1.38 -17.49 -3.97
C ALA A 72 -1.80 -16.01 -3.87
N LEU A 73 -2.12 -15.37 -5.00
CA LEU A 73 -2.63 -13.99 -5.02
C LEU A 73 -3.93 -13.84 -4.22
N LEU A 74 -4.86 -14.80 -4.34
CA LEU A 74 -6.09 -14.79 -3.53
C LEU A 74 -5.78 -14.89 -2.03
N VAL A 75 -4.86 -15.76 -1.64
CA VAL A 75 -4.41 -15.86 -0.24
C VAL A 75 -3.79 -14.54 0.22
N ALA A 76 -2.94 -13.91 -0.60
CA ALA A 76 -2.34 -12.62 -0.27
C ALA A 76 -3.41 -11.54 -0.04
N VAL A 77 -4.44 -11.47 -0.88
CA VAL A 77 -5.57 -10.54 -0.72
C VAL A 77 -6.31 -10.81 0.59
N VAL A 78 -6.68 -12.07 0.86
CA VAL A 78 -7.40 -12.43 2.10
C VAL A 78 -6.57 -12.08 3.34
N VAL A 79 -5.26 -12.34 3.31
CA VAL A 79 -4.35 -12.01 4.41
C VAL A 79 -4.26 -10.50 4.61
N LEU A 80 -4.16 -9.71 3.55
CA LEU A 80 -4.11 -8.24 3.64
C LEU A 80 -5.42 -7.64 4.16
N VAL A 81 -6.57 -8.21 3.77
CA VAL A 81 -7.87 -7.82 4.32
C VAL A 81 -7.94 -8.18 5.80
N GLY A 82 -7.52 -9.40 6.17
CA GLY A 82 -7.45 -9.84 7.57
C GLY A 82 -6.53 -8.94 8.42
N TYR A 83 -5.38 -8.55 7.88
CA TYR A 83 -4.45 -7.61 8.49
C TYR A 83 -5.12 -6.26 8.82
N ALA A 84 -5.83 -5.67 7.85
CA ALA A 84 -6.51 -4.39 8.03
C ALA A 84 -7.52 -4.44 9.19
N TYR A 85 -8.29 -5.53 9.30
CA TYR A 85 -9.23 -5.71 10.41
C TYR A 85 -8.55 -6.05 11.74
N ALA A 86 -7.41 -6.74 11.71
CA ALA A 86 -6.67 -7.15 12.89
C ALA A 86 -5.87 -6.02 13.55
N LEU A 87 -5.50 -4.97 12.80
CA LEU A 87 -4.74 -3.84 13.32
C LEU A 87 -5.41 -3.14 14.51
N LYS A 88 -6.72 -2.91 14.43
CA LYS A 88 -7.47 -2.23 15.49
C LYS A 88 -7.53 -3.03 16.81
N PRO A 89 -7.89 -4.33 16.82
CA PRO A 89 -7.95 -5.12 18.06
C PRO A 89 -6.59 -5.61 18.56
N LEU A 90 -5.65 -5.97 17.67
CA LEU A 90 -4.40 -6.65 18.03
C LEU A 90 -3.15 -5.75 18.03
N GLY A 91 -3.30 -4.48 17.66
CA GLY A 91 -2.18 -3.57 17.51
C GLY A 91 -1.37 -3.83 16.24
N PHE A 92 -0.18 -3.22 16.14
CA PHE A 92 0.62 -3.28 14.92
C PHE A 92 1.52 -4.52 14.83
N LEU A 93 2.18 -4.93 15.93
CA LEU A 93 3.26 -5.93 15.83
C LEU A 93 2.75 -7.30 15.39
N LEU A 94 1.73 -7.83 16.06
CA LEU A 94 1.28 -9.20 15.82
C LEU A 94 0.66 -9.39 14.43
N PRO A 95 -0.27 -8.54 13.97
CA PRO A 95 -0.82 -8.64 12.61
C PRO A 95 0.25 -8.46 11.53
N THR A 96 1.19 -7.53 11.74
CA THR A 96 2.27 -7.27 10.76
C THR A 96 3.21 -8.46 10.66
N ALA A 97 3.62 -9.05 11.79
CA ALA A 97 4.53 -10.19 11.79
C ALA A 97 3.93 -11.40 11.07
N ILE A 98 2.66 -11.70 11.35
CA ILE A 98 1.93 -12.81 10.71
C ILE A 98 1.78 -12.54 9.20
N THR A 99 1.32 -11.35 8.84
CA THR A 99 1.06 -10.98 7.44
C THR A 99 2.34 -11.00 6.62
N ALA A 100 3.39 -10.31 7.09
CA ALA A 100 4.68 -10.27 6.42
C ALA A 100 5.33 -11.66 6.36
N GLY A 101 5.15 -12.50 7.38
CA GLY A 101 5.62 -13.89 7.37
C GLY A 101 4.91 -14.74 6.30
N ILE A 102 3.58 -14.67 6.22
CA ILE A 102 2.81 -15.40 5.20
C ILE A 102 3.19 -14.93 3.79
N LEU A 103 3.28 -13.62 3.56
CA LEU A 103 3.65 -13.08 2.24
C LEU A 103 5.11 -13.43 1.89
N SER A 104 6.03 -13.39 2.85
CA SER A 104 7.42 -13.81 2.63
C SER A 104 7.51 -15.30 2.27
N TYR A 105 6.69 -16.15 2.90
CA TYR A 105 6.63 -17.58 2.57
C TYR A 105 6.09 -17.84 1.15
N GLN A 106 5.15 -17.02 0.67
CA GLN A 106 4.66 -17.12 -0.72
C GLN A 106 5.75 -16.80 -1.75
N ILE A 107 6.70 -15.91 -1.42
CA ILE A 107 7.83 -15.56 -2.29
C ILE A 107 8.90 -16.66 -2.26
N SER A 108 9.29 -17.10 -1.06
CA SER A 108 10.26 -18.17 -0.86
C SER A 108 9.76 -19.12 0.23
N PRO A 109 9.47 -20.40 -0.08
CA PRO A 109 8.82 -21.34 0.85
C PRO A 109 9.81 -21.89 1.89
N ARG A 110 10.52 -21.01 2.58
CA ARG A 110 11.48 -21.30 3.65
C ARG A 110 10.89 -20.81 4.97
N PRO A 111 10.28 -21.69 5.79
CA PRO A 111 9.46 -21.26 6.93
C PRO A 111 10.24 -20.46 7.97
N ALA A 112 11.48 -20.86 8.27
CA ALA A 112 12.34 -20.14 9.22
C ALA A 112 12.70 -18.73 8.73
N ALA A 113 13.08 -18.61 7.45
CA ALA A 113 13.42 -17.32 6.85
C ALA A 113 12.20 -16.40 6.77
N ALA A 114 11.03 -16.96 6.43
CA ALA A 114 9.77 -16.22 6.37
C ALA A 114 9.33 -15.71 7.75
N ALA A 115 9.45 -16.54 8.79
CA ALA A 115 9.15 -16.12 10.16
C ALA A 115 10.09 -15.00 10.63
N LEU A 116 11.40 -15.13 10.36
CA LEU A 116 12.38 -14.09 10.66
C LEU A 116 12.11 -12.79 9.89
N ALA A 117 11.76 -12.87 8.61
CA ALA A 117 11.38 -11.72 7.80
C ALA A 117 10.12 -11.05 8.35
N GLY A 118 9.11 -11.83 8.74
CA GLY A 118 7.87 -11.32 9.33
C GLY A 118 8.12 -10.56 10.64
N VAL A 119 8.83 -11.17 11.59
CA VAL A 119 9.18 -10.53 12.86
C VAL A 119 10.09 -9.31 12.63
N GLY A 120 11.11 -9.44 11.78
CA GLY A 120 12.04 -8.36 11.46
C GLY A 120 11.35 -7.15 10.82
N LEU A 121 10.49 -7.37 9.83
CA LEU A 121 9.70 -6.31 9.20
C LEU A 121 8.74 -5.67 10.20
N SER A 122 8.05 -6.47 11.01
CA SER A 122 7.13 -5.96 12.03
C SER A 122 7.83 -5.03 13.02
N VAL A 123 8.93 -5.49 13.62
CA VAL A 123 9.67 -4.71 14.62
C VAL A 123 10.35 -3.50 13.96
N GLY A 124 10.99 -3.70 12.81
CA GLY A 124 11.69 -2.62 12.08
C GLY A 124 10.74 -1.50 11.66
N LEU A 125 9.60 -1.85 11.05
CA LEU A 125 8.58 -0.87 10.66
C LEU A 125 7.98 -0.19 11.89
N PHE A 126 7.70 -0.93 12.96
CA PHE A 126 7.20 -0.33 14.20
C PHE A 126 8.17 0.73 14.75
N ILE A 127 9.47 0.43 14.79
CA ILE A 127 10.48 1.38 15.28
C ILE A 127 10.50 2.64 14.41
N ILE A 128 10.55 2.47 13.09
CA ILE A 128 10.58 3.60 12.15
C ILE A 128 9.30 4.44 12.29
N PHE A 129 8.14 3.80 12.27
CA PHE A 129 6.85 4.50 12.33
C PHE A 129 6.62 5.18 13.67
N LYS A 130 6.94 4.51 14.78
CA LYS A 130 6.71 5.05 16.13
C LYS A 130 7.72 6.14 16.49
N PHE A 131 9.00 5.90 16.25
CA PHE A 131 10.07 6.75 16.78
C PHE A 131 10.66 7.71 15.74
N ALA A 132 10.85 7.29 14.48
CA ALA A 132 11.40 8.17 13.46
C ALA A 132 10.32 9.10 12.86
N LEU A 133 9.10 8.59 12.67
CA LEU A 133 7.97 9.33 12.06
C LEU A 133 6.94 9.84 13.09
N GLY A 134 7.08 9.47 14.36
CA GLY A 134 6.21 9.97 15.44
C GLY A 134 4.74 9.52 15.34
N LEU A 135 4.45 8.43 14.64
CA LEU A 135 3.07 7.96 14.45
C LEU A 135 2.50 7.36 15.75
N GLY A 136 1.20 7.57 15.97
CA GLY A 136 0.44 7.05 17.13
C GLY A 136 0.18 5.54 17.11
N LEU A 137 1.16 4.72 16.71
CA LEU A 137 1.00 3.27 16.64
C LEU A 137 0.86 2.64 18.03
N VAL A 138 -0.09 1.73 18.15
CA VAL A 138 -0.29 0.84 19.31
C VAL A 138 0.43 -0.47 19.03
N ALA A 139 1.33 -0.86 19.93
CA ALA A 139 2.18 -2.02 19.74
C ALA A 139 1.42 -3.34 19.94
N LEU A 140 0.66 -3.43 21.03
CA LEU A 140 0.05 -4.66 21.53
C LEU A 140 -1.48 -4.63 21.44
N PRO A 141 -2.15 -5.79 21.58
CA PRO A 141 -3.59 -5.88 21.59
C PRO A 141 -4.24 -4.94 22.60
N ALA A 142 -5.42 -4.42 22.26
CA ALA A 142 -6.20 -3.56 23.14
C ALA A 142 -6.50 -4.24 24.50
N ALA A 143 -6.56 -5.58 24.53
CA ALA A 143 -6.73 -6.36 25.75
C ALA A 143 -5.56 -6.28 26.75
N LEU A 144 -4.36 -5.88 26.32
CA LEU A 144 -3.17 -5.72 27.17
C LEU A 144 -2.92 -4.27 27.60
N HIS A 145 -3.71 -3.32 27.07
CA HIS A 145 -3.63 -1.89 27.37
C HIS A 145 -4.85 -1.39 28.18
N GLY A 146 -5.54 -2.31 28.86
CA GLY A 146 -6.62 -2.01 29.81
C GLY A 146 -6.10 -1.52 31.16
#